data_AF-A0A5K1HX59-F1
#
_entry.id   AF-A0A5K1HX59-F1
#
_cell.length_a   1.000
_cell.length_b   1.000
_cell.length_c   1.000
_cell.angle_alpha   90.00
_cell.angle_beta   90.00
_cell.angle_gamma   90.00
#
_symmetry.space_group_name_H-M   'P 1'
#
loop_
_entity.id
_entity.type
_entity.pdbx_description
1 polymer ?
#
loop_
_entity_poly.entity_id
_entity_poly.type
_entity_poly.pdbx_seq_one_letter_code
_entity_poly.pdbx_strand_id
1 'polypeptide(L)' 'MATLSSFLKICFNPKCGTSSSKRWWKGWRLRNGDMAELCDRC' A
#
# COMPACT_ATOMS: atom_id res chain seq x y z
N MET A 1 -2.89 25.19 5.03
CA MET A 1 -2.48 24.39 3.85
C MET A 1 -2.09 23.01 4.36
N ALA A 2 -2.94 22.01 4.22
CA ALA A 2 -2.58 20.64 4.57
C ALA A 2 -1.56 20.17 3.52
N THR A 3 -0.31 19.96 3.92
CA THR A 3 0.64 19.20 3.13
C THR A 3 0.06 17.81 2.97
N LEU A 4 -0.56 17.54 1.82
CA LEU A 4 -0.81 16.20 1.35
C LEU A 4 0.56 15.53 1.27
N SER A 5 0.99 14.92 2.37
CA SER A 5 1.93 13.81 2.25
C SER A 5 1.12 12.72 1.57
N SER A 6 1.01 12.85 0.25
CA SER A 6 0.72 11.76 -0.65
C SER A 6 1.93 10.84 -0.53
N PHE A 7 2.05 10.17 0.62
CA PHE A 7 2.85 8.95 0.72
C PHE A 7 2.34 8.11 -0.43
N LEU A 8 3.17 7.96 -1.46
CA LEU A 8 2.88 7.15 -2.63
C LEU A 8 2.65 5.74 -2.08
N LYS A 9 1.38 5.41 -1.84
CA LYS A 9 0.99 4.07 -1.40
C LYS A 9 1.28 3.16 -2.56
N ILE A 10 2.19 2.23 -2.35
CA ILE A 10 2.61 1.24 -3.33
C ILE A 10 2.10 -0.11 -2.86
N CYS A 11 1.68 -0.97 -3.78
CA CYS A 11 1.30 -2.34 -3.47
C CYS A 11 2.53 -3.12 -3.04
N PHE A 12 2.50 -3.67 -1.83
CA PHE A 12 3.61 -4.43 -1.24
C PHE A 12 3.77 -5.83 -1.86
N ASN A 13 2.91 -6.21 -2.81
CA ASN A 13 3.16 -7.36 -3.66
C ASN A 13 4.31 -7.04 -4.63
N PRO A 14 5.47 -7.73 -4.53
CA PRO A 14 6.66 -7.44 -5.35
C PRO A 14 6.47 -7.68 -6.84
N LYS A 15 5.45 -8.46 -7.24
CA LYS A 15 5.09 -8.66 -8.66
C LYS A 15 4.15 -7.57 -9.19
N CYS A 16 3.57 -6.75 -8.31
CA CYS A 16 2.60 -5.72 -8.67
C CYS A 16 3.21 -4.31 -8.59
N GLY A 17 3.62 -3.87 -7.40
CA GLY A 17 4.22 -2.55 -7.21
C GLY A 17 3.38 -1.35 -7.67
N THR A 18 2.07 -1.52 -7.91
CA THR A 18 1.22 -0.40 -8.38
C THR A 18 1.14 0.70 -7.32
N SER A 19 1.21 1.95 -7.75
CA SER A 19 0.93 3.13 -6.93
C SER A 19 -0.50 3.66 -7.12
N SER A 20 -1.27 3.04 -8.02
CA SER A 20 -2.66 3.39 -8.31
C SER A 20 -3.57 2.22 -7.97
N SER A 21 -4.53 2.46 -7.08
CA SER A 21 -5.53 1.49 -6.63
C SER A 21 -6.82 2.21 -6.27
N LYS A 22 -7.97 1.62 -6.60
CA LYS A 22 -9.27 2.20 -6.23
C LYS A 22 -9.55 2.02 -4.74
N ARG A 23 -9.08 0.90 -4.18
CA ARG A 23 -9.17 0.58 -2.76
C ARG A 23 -7.86 -0.04 -2.29
N TRP A 24 -7.49 0.27 -1.06
CA TRP A 24 -6.37 -0.36 -0.38
C TRP A 24 -6.88 -1.27 0.72
N TRP A 25 -6.21 -2.39 0.91
CA TRP A 25 -6.50 -3.32 1.99
C TRP A 25 -5.21 -3.80 2.64
N LYS A 26 -5.35 -4.31 3.86
CA LYS A 26 -4.24 -4.78 4.67
C LYS A 26 -4.00 -6.25 4.42
N GLY A 27 -2.78 -6.59 4.02
CA GLY A 27 -2.31 -7.96 3.78
C GLY A 27 -1.60 -8.54 5.00
N TRP A 28 -0.48 -9.22 4.77
CA TRP A 28 0.34 -9.86 5.79
C TRP A 28 1.06 -8.86 6.72
N ARG A 29 1.50 -9.33 7.89
CA ARG A 29 2.36 -8.55 8.80
C ARG A 29 3.78 -8.43 8.25
N LEU A 30 4.30 -7.23 8.29
CA LEU A 30 5.68 -6.89 7.98
C LEU A 30 6.58 -7.16 9.18
N ARG A 31 7.89 -7.18 8.95
CA ARG A 31 8.91 -7.45 9.99
C ARG A 31 8.91 -6.40 11.12
N ASN A 32 8.51 -5.17 10.80
CA ASN A 32 8.37 -4.09 11.77
C ASN A 32 7.04 -4.14 12.55
N GLY A 33 6.18 -5.13 12.28
CA GLY A 33 4.88 -5.30 12.93
C GLY A 33 3.71 -4.62 12.20
N ASP A 34 3.97 -3.78 11.20
CA ASP A 34 2.92 -3.13 10.42
C ASP A 34 2.21 -4.12 9.48
N MET A 35 1.06 -3.72 8.95
CA MET A 35 0.36 -4.49 7.92
C MET A 35 0.72 -3.99 6.52
N ALA A 36 1.10 -4.91 5.64
CA ALA A 36 1.36 -4.64 4.23
C ALA A 36 0.14 -3.99 3.56
N GLU A 37 0.37 -2.95 2.76
CA GLU A 37 -0.70 -2.36 1.94
C GLU A 37 -0.75 -3.01 0.56
N LEU A 38 -1.92 -3.51 0.18
CA LEU A 38 -2.16 -4.14 -1.11
C LEU A 38 -3.25 -3.38 -1.89
N CYS A 39 -3.15 -3.44 -3.21
CA CYS A 39 -4.15 -2.86 -4.12
C CYS A 39 -5.40 -3.75 -4.22
N ASP A 40 -6.48 -3.27 -4.85
CA ASP A 40 -7.76 -4.00 -4.95
C ASP A 40 -7.69 -5.34 -5.71
N ARG A 41 -6.56 -5.65 -6.33
CA ARG A 41 -6.34 -6.85 -7.15
C ARG A 41 -5.37 -7.87 -6.55
N CYS A 42 -4.61 -7.51 -5.51
CA CYS A 42 -3.55 -8.33 -4.90
C CYS A 42 -3.94 -8.66 -3.47
#